data_AF-A0A9D7DE84-F1
#
_entry.id   AF-A0A9D7DE84-F1
#
_cell.length_a   1.000
_cell.length_b   1.000
_cell.length_c   1.000
_cell.angle_alpha   90.00
_cell.angle_beta   90.00
_cell.angle_gamma   90.00
#
_symmetry.space_group_name_H-M   'P 1'
#
loop_
_entity.id
_entity.type
_entity.pdbx_description
1 polymer ?
#
loop_
_entity_poly.entity_id
_entity_poly.type
_entity_poly.pdbx_seq_one_letter_code
_entity_poly.pdbx_strand_id
1 'polypeptide(L)'
;MRHLLLTLLLALSSHAFAQRAIVKWAYGPFGTVGDAAFVVEKDRIYQACGPFGERGACLWLFNDEAVFHAADGFGAKGQAAFLLEGNKFHRAEGTFANKGACLFLLEREKVFRADGTFCNKGSGGFVLDQGTVFLAEGPFANKSEAVLQTEGRSIDRTYGHPGRICDPVLPPWVVP
;
A
#
# COMPACT_ATOMS: atom_id res chain seq x y z
N MET A 1 5.72 11.09 -5.33
CA MET A 1 6.66 10.15 -4.68
C MET A 1 6.28 9.83 -3.24
N ARG A 2 5.81 10.80 -2.45
CA ARG A 2 5.34 10.66 -1.05
C ARG A 2 4.06 9.83 -0.80
N HIS A 3 3.27 9.59 -1.84
CA HIS A 3 1.89 9.09 -1.75
C HIS A 3 1.76 7.57 -1.90
N LEU A 4 2.76 6.94 -2.52
CA LEU A 4 2.68 5.54 -2.91
C LEU A 4 2.97 4.53 -1.80
N LEU A 5 3.64 5.08 -0.82
CA LEU A 5 4.41 4.38 0.14
C LEU A 5 3.57 4.16 1.42
N LEU A 6 2.53 4.98 1.57
CA LEU A 6 1.35 4.79 2.40
C LEU A 6 0.60 3.51 2.11
N THR A 7 0.20 3.32 0.85
CA THR A 7 -0.81 2.33 0.50
C THR A 7 -0.30 0.92 0.77
N LEU A 8 1.03 0.77 0.81
CA LEU A 8 1.70 -0.47 1.20
C LEU A 8 1.70 -0.70 2.71
N LEU A 9 1.72 0.38 3.50
CA LEU A 9 1.74 0.28 4.94
C LEU A 9 0.37 -0.08 5.56
N LEU A 10 -0.57 -0.43 4.71
CA LEU A 10 -1.99 -0.33 4.96
C LEU A 10 -2.67 -1.70 5.08
N ALA A 11 -1.89 -2.76 4.93
CA ALA A 11 -2.39 -4.12 4.79
C ALA A 11 -2.02 -5.03 5.98
N LEU A 12 -1.27 -4.56 6.98
CA LEU A 12 -0.57 -5.44 7.93
C LEU A 12 -1.12 -5.45 9.36
N SER A 13 -2.44 -5.34 9.56
CA SER A 13 -2.98 -4.83 10.83
C SER A 13 -3.51 -5.78 11.92
N SER A 14 -4.22 -6.89 11.63
CA SER A 14 -5.41 -7.11 12.48
C SER A 14 -5.80 -8.54 12.93
N HIS A 15 -4.97 -9.30 13.67
CA HIS A 15 -5.37 -10.18 14.83
C HIS A 15 -4.26 -10.16 15.89
N ALA A 16 -4.61 -10.25 17.18
CA ALA A 16 -3.77 -9.88 18.33
C ALA A 16 -2.55 -10.80 18.60
N PHE A 17 -1.55 -10.69 17.75
CA PHE A 17 -0.16 -10.47 18.13
C PHE A 17 0.21 -9.12 17.51
N ALA A 18 1.05 -8.31 18.15
CA ALA A 18 1.51 -7.03 17.60
C ALA A 18 1.91 -7.20 16.13
N GLN A 19 1.01 -6.88 15.19
CA GLN A 19 1.24 -7.18 13.79
C GLN A 19 1.93 -6.01 13.17
N ARG A 20 3.22 -6.05 13.46
CA ARG A 20 4.20 -5.18 12.93
C ARG A 20 4.72 -5.80 11.65
N ALA A 21 4.67 -5.06 10.57
CA ALA A 21 5.39 -5.39 9.37
C ALA A 21 6.32 -4.26 8.98
N ILE A 22 7.42 -4.63 8.34
CA ILE A 22 8.46 -3.70 7.96
C ILE A 22 8.46 -3.64 6.44
N VAL A 23 8.22 -2.45 5.93
CA VAL A 23 8.45 -2.13 4.53
C VAL A 23 9.88 -1.65 4.42
N LYS A 24 10.67 -2.31 3.59
CA LYS A 24 12.04 -1.94 3.28
C LYS A 24 12.14 -1.37 1.88
N TRP A 25 13.14 -0.53 1.67
CA TRP A 25 13.55 -0.19 0.30
C TRP A 25 14.02 -1.45 -0.41
N ALA A 26 13.80 -1.50 -1.72
CA ALA A 26 14.35 -2.52 -2.57
C ALA A 26 15.14 -1.82 -3.69
N TYR A 27 16.25 -2.42 -4.10
CA TYR A 27 17.14 -1.83 -5.09
C TYR A 27 17.40 -2.77 -6.26
N GLY A 28 17.42 -2.19 -7.45
CA GLY A 28 17.70 -2.89 -8.70
C GLY A 28 16.55 -3.80 -9.17
N PRO A 29 16.74 -4.50 -10.30
CA PRO A 29 15.68 -5.29 -10.92
C PRO A 29 15.32 -6.57 -10.15
N PHE A 30 16.20 -7.03 -9.27
CA PHE A 30 16.02 -8.26 -8.48
C PHE A 30 15.48 -8.02 -7.07
N GLY A 31 15.29 -6.76 -6.65
CA GLY A 31 14.76 -6.46 -5.32
C GLY A 31 15.75 -6.75 -4.19
N THR A 32 16.98 -6.25 -4.31
CA THR A 32 17.94 -6.34 -3.20
C THR A 32 17.39 -5.57 -2.00
N VAL A 33 17.23 -6.26 -0.88
CA VAL A 33 16.68 -5.70 0.37
C VAL A 33 17.57 -4.55 0.86
N GLY A 34 16.94 -3.41 1.10
CA GLY A 34 17.53 -2.20 1.66
C GLY A 34 17.12 -1.94 3.10
N ASP A 35 17.30 -0.69 3.52
CA ASP A 35 16.92 -0.25 4.86
C ASP A 35 15.41 -0.24 5.06
N ALA A 36 14.99 -0.35 6.32
CA ALA A 36 13.61 -0.13 6.71
C ALA A 36 13.16 1.27 6.31
N ALA A 37 12.14 1.32 5.48
CA ALA A 37 11.53 2.55 5.02
C ALA A 37 10.35 2.91 5.93
N PHE A 38 9.55 1.90 6.29
CA PHE A 38 8.36 2.11 7.11
C PHE A 38 8.00 0.93 8.00
N VAL A 39 7.20 1.23 9.02
CA VAL A 39 6.65 0.25 9.95
C VAL A 39 5.14 0.32 9.90
N VAL A 40 4.52 -0.78 9.52
CA VAL A 40 3.07 -0.95 9.66
C VAL A 40 2.81 -1.55 10.99
N GLU A 41 1.89 -0.99 11.74
CA GLU A 41 1.40 -1.65 12.93
C GLU A 41 -0.08 -1.33 13.09
N LYS A 42 -0.90 -2.36 13.15
CA LYS A 42 -2.36 -2.19 13.18
C LYS A 42 -2.78 -1.33 11.98
N ASP A 43 -3.67 -0.36 12.19
CA ASP A 43 -4.25 0.48 11.15
C ASP A 43 -3.42 1.74 10.88
N ARG A 44 -2.10 1.64 11.08
CA ARG A 44 -1.19 2.78 11.10
C ARG A 44 0.14 2.52 10.43
N ILE A 45 0.67 3.64 9.96
CA ILE A 45 1.81 3.71 9.08
C ILE A 45 2.81 4.66 9.72
N TYR A 46 3.96 4.13 10.10
CA TYR A 46 4.99 4.91 10.76
C TYR A 46 6.21 5.04 9.87
N GLN A 47 6.88 6.18 9.96
CA GLN A 47 8.22 6.31 9.46
C GLN A 47 9.14 5.31 10.20
N ALA A 48 9.95 4.56 9.46
CA ALA A 48 11.00 3.77 10.09
C ALA A 48 12.15 4.68 10.56
N CYS A 49 12.62 4.44 11.77
CA CYS A 49 13.84 5.03 12.30
C CYS A 49 14.90 3.92 12.43
N GLY A 50 16.08 4.13 11.84
CA GLY A 50 17.15 3.16 11.83
C GLY A 50 16.94 1.95 10.91
N PRO A 51 17.98 1.12 10.72
CA PRO A 51 17.98 0.05 9.71
C PRO A 51 17.03 -1.11 10.05
N PHE A 52 16.69 -1.29 11.33
CA PHE A 52 15.81 -2.36 11.82
C PHE A 52 14.34 -1.92 11.94
N GLY A 53 14.02 -0.70 11.49
CA GLY A 53 12.65 -0.21 11.41
C GLY A 53 12.02 0.08 12.75
N GLU A 54 12.70 0.84 13.62
CA GLU A 54 12.08 1.34 14.85
C GLU A 54 10.94 2.30 14.52
N ARG A 55 9.95 2.39 15.42
CA ARG A 55 8.74 3.18 15.18
C ARG A 55 9.04 4.67 15.37
N GLY A 56 9.06 5.41 14.27
CA GLY A 56 9.09 6.86 14.25
C GLY A 56 7.70 7.49 14.34
N ALA A 57 7.55 8.68 13.77
CA ALA A 57 6.28 9.39 13.74
C ALA A 57 5.23 8.65 12.89
N CYS A 58 3.98 8.65 13.35
CA CYS A 58 2.85 8.22 12.55
C CYS A 58 2.69 9.16 11.36
N LEU A 59 2.63 8.60 10.16
CA LEU A 59 2.45 9.33 8.92
C LEU A 59 1.00 9.20 8.44
N TRP A 60 0.43 8.00 8.57
CA TRP A 60 -0.87 7.69 7.99
C TRP A 60 -1.67 6.71 8.84
N LEU A 61 -2.98 6.83 8.69
CA LEU A 61 -3.98 5.94 9.26
C LEU A 61 -4.83 5.41 8.13
N PHE A 62 -5.45 4.27 8.38
CA PHE A 62 -6.29 3.66 7.38
C PHE A 62 -7.44 2.86 7.93
N ASN A 63 -8.38 2.56 7.05
CA ASN A 63 -9.41 1.56 7.23
C ASN A 63 -9.64 0.86 5.88
N ASP A 64 -10.68 0.03 5.80
CA ASP A 64 -10.99 -0.79 4.62
C ASP A 64 -11.26 0.04 3.35
N GLU A 65 -11.67 1.30 3.49
CA GLU A 65 -12.17 2.13 2.39
C GLU A 65 -11.32 3.39 2.13
N ALA A 66 -10.52 3.85 3.09
CA ALA A 66 -9.88 5.15 3.03
C ALA A 66 -8.55 5.24 3.77
N VAL A 67 -7.72 6.16 3.30
CA VAL A 67 -6.42 6.50 3.87
C VAL A 67 -6.43 7.94 4.32
N PHE A 68 -5.96 8.19 5.54
CA PHE A 68 -5.95 9.49 6.18
C PHE A 68 -4.52 9.89 6.56
N HIS A 69 -4.20 11.16 6.34
CA HIS A 69 -3.02 11.78 6.95
C HIS A 69 -3.09 11.65 8.46
N ALA A 70 -1.97 11.37 9.11
CA ALA A 70 -1.86 11.60 10.54
C ALA A 70 -1.82 13.12 10.80
N ALA A 71 -2.66 13.59 11.72
CA ALA A 71 -2.65 14.99 12.17
C ALA A 71 -1.46 15.30 13.08
N ASP A 72 -0.89 14.27 13.71
CA ASP A 72 0.28 14.35 14.58
C ASP A 72 1.12 13.06 14.52
N GLY A 73 2.29 13.08 15.17
CA GLY A 73 3.17 11.91 15.24
C GLY A 73 2.63 10.74 16.08
N PHE A 74 1.54 10.94 16.84
CA PHE A 74 0.91 9.91 17.65
C PHE A 74 -0.21 9.17 16.91
N GLY A 75 -0.59 9.66 15.72
CA GLY A 75 -1.62 9.07 14.87
C GLY A 75 -3.02 9.49 15.26
N ALA A 76 -3.25 10.78 15.50
CA ALA A 76 -4.58 11.37 15.41
C ALA A 76 -5.03 11.40 13.93
N LYS A 77 -6.32 11.14 13.68
CA LYS A 77 -6.88 11.13 12.32
C LYS A 77 -6.94 12.55 11.76
N GLY A 78 -6.23 12.77 10.67
CA GLY A 78 -6.25 14.02 9.90
C GLY A 78 -7.18 13.95 8.70
N GLN A 79 -6.87 14.73 7.67
CA GLN A 79 -7.65 14.74 6.43
C GLN A 79 -7.44 13.45 5.62
N ALA A 80 -8.48 13.04 4.90
CA ALA A 80 -8.38 11.97 3.92
C ALA A 80 -7.38 12.35 2.83
N ALA A 81 -6.75 11.33 2.27
CA ALA A 81 -5.86 11.44 1.13
C ALA A 81 -6.29 10.54 -0.02
N PHE A 82 -6.76 9.32 0.30
CA PHE A 82 -7.20 8.36 -0.70
C PHE A 82 -8.49 7.68 -0.26
N LEU A 83 -9.34 7.38 -1.24
CA LEU A 83 -10.53 6.57 -1.12
C LEU A 83 -10.41 5.39 -2.09
N LEU A 84 -10.66 4.19 -1.59
CA LEU A 84 -10.70 2.96 -2.37
C LEU A 84 -12.15 2.62 -2.66
N GLU A 85 -12.50 2.55 -3.94
CA GLU A 85 -13.83 2.14 -4.40
C GLU A 85 -13.66 0.94 -5.34
N GLY A 86 -13.86 -0.26 -4.80
CA GLY A 86 -13.58 -1.52 -5.50
C GLY A 86 -12.11 -1.63 -5.87
N ASN A 87 -11.79 -1.46 -7.15
CA ASN A 87 -10.43 -1.51 -7.68
C ASN A 87 -9.86 -0.14 -8.08
N LYS A 88 -10.53 0.95 -7.72
CA LYS A 88 -10.15 2.32 -8.11
C LYS A 88 -9.70 3.11 -6.89
N PHE A 89 -8.52 3.71 -6.99
CA PHE A 89 -8.00 4.65 -6.00
C PHE A 89 -8.30 6.06 -6.45
N HIS A 90 -9.09 6.76 -5.65
CA HIS A 90 -9.42 8.16 -5.83
C HIS A 90 -8.60 9.00 -4.86
N ARG A 91 -8.18 10.18 -5.31
CA ARG A 91 -7.75 11.23 -4.39
C ARG A 91 -8.96 11.59 -3.52
N ALA A 92 -8.77 11.67 -2.22
CA ALA A 92 -9.80 12.06 -1.28
C ALA A 92 -9.35 13.29 -0.50
N GLU A 93 -10.29 14.16 -0.14
CA GLU A 93 -10.00 15.37 0.61
C GLU A 93 -11.04 15.59 1.73
N GLY A 94 -10.64 16.38 2.73
CA GLY A 94 -11.47 16.66 3.91
C GLY A 94 -11.54 15.49 4.91
N THR A 95 -12.29 15.71 6.00
CA THR A 95 -12.41 14.73 7.10
C THR A 95 -13.28 13.52 6.77
N PHE A 96 -14.17 13.66 5.78
CA PHE A 96 -15.12 12.63 5.36
C PHE A 96 -14.71 11.88 4.09
N ALA A 97 -13.46 12.06 3.62
CA ALA A 97 -12.95 11.42 2.41
C ALA A 97 -13.81 11.68 1.16
N ASN A 98 -14.06 12.96 0.87
CA ASN A 98 -14.79 13.35 -0.32
C ASN A 98 -14.04 12.87 -1.57
N LYS A 99 -14.74 12.12 -2.41
CA LYS A 99 -14.18 11.51 -3.61
C LYS A 99 -13.76 12.58 -4.62
N GLY A 100 -12.50 12.53 -5.03
CA GLY A 100 -11.92 13.36 -6.07
C GLY A 100 -11.54 12.55 -7.31
N ALA A 101 -10.58 13.09 -8.06
CA ALA A 101 -10.08 12.48 -9.30
C ALA A 101 -9.48 11.09 -9.04
N CYS A 102 -9.63 10.20 -10.03
CA CYS A 102 -8.97 8.91 -9.99
C CYS A 102 -7.47 9.05 -10.16
N LEU A 103 -6.70 8.22 -9.46
CA LEU A 103 -5.23 8.21 -9.51
C LEU A 103 -4.69 6.87 -9.97
N PHE A 104 -5.27 5.78 -9.47
CA PHE A 104 -4.82 4.45 -9.81
C PHE A 104 -5.99 3.50 -10.04
N LEU A 105 -5.74 2.53 -10.92
CA LEU A 105 -6.64 1.43 -11.20
C LEU A 105 -5.88 0.13 -11.00
N LEU A 106 -6.39 -0.71 -10.11
CA LEU A 106 -5.82 -2.01 -9.79
C LEU A 106 -6.45 -3.07 -10.71
N GLU A 107 -5.61 -3.75 -11.46
CA GLU A 107 -5.97 -4.89 -12.28
C GLU A 107 -4.98 -6.02 -12.03
N ARG A 108 -5.41 -7.05 -11.31
CA ARG A 108 -4.50 -8.13 -10.92
C ARG A 108 -3.36 -7.57 -10.10
N GLU A 109 -2.17 -8.03 -10.42
CA GLU A 109 -0.92 -7.60 -9.83
C GLU A 109 -0.42 -6.27 -10.42
N LYS A 110 -1.19 -5.62 -11.30
CA LYS A 110 -0.77 -4.41 -12.01
C LYS A 110 -1.57 -3.20 -11.55
N VAL A 111 -0.85 -2.14 -11.22
CA VAL A 111 -1.41 -0.83 -10.87
C VAL A 111 -1.18 0.09 -12.05
N PHE A 112 -2.25 0.60 -12.65
CA PHE A 112 -2.19 1.57 -13.73
C PHE A 112 -2.42 2.98 -13.19
N ARG A 113 -1.71 3.96 -13.72
CA ARG A 113 -2.08 5.37 -13.52
C ARG A 113 -3.41 5.60 -14.21
N ALA A 114 -4.33 6.25 -13.52
CA ALA A 114 -5.64 6.59 -14.06
C ALA A 114 -5.88 8.09 -13.90
N ASP A 115 -6.73 8.64 -14.76
CA ASP A 115 -7.11 10.06 -14.69
C ASP A 115 -8.61 10.24 -14.98
N GLY A 116 -9.13 11.39 -14.55
CA GLY A 116 -10.51 11.82 -14.71
C GLY A 116 -11.50 11.13 -13.76
N THR A 117 -12.76 11.53 -13.87
CA THR A 117 -13.88 11.06 -13.03
C THR A 117 -14.22 9.58 -13.28
N PHE A 118 -13.89 9.05 -14.46
CA PHE A 118 -14.19 7.68 -14.88
C PHE A 118 -13.03 6.69 -14.70
N CYS A 119 -11.86 7.14 -14.23
CA CYS A 119 -10.63 6.34 -14.13
C CYS A 119 -10.18 5.79 -15.49
N ASN A 120 -9.91 6.69 -16.46
CA ASN A 120 -9.37 6.26 -17.74
C ASN A 120 -7.98 5.66 -17.53
N LYS A 121 -7.79 4.42 -17.98
CA LYS A 121 -6.55 3.67 -17.82
C LYS A 121 -5.42 4.30 -18.63
N GLY A 122 -4.35 4.68 -17.94
CA GLY A 122 -3.12 5.19 -18.52
C GLY A 122 -1.99 4.16 -18.49
N SER A 123 -0.77 4.65 -18.35
CA SER A 123 0.43 3.81 -18.29
C SER A 123 0.54 3.02 -16.98
N GLY A 124 1.30 1.93 -17.01
CA GLY A 124 1.64 1.17 -15.82
C GLY A 124 2.32 2.05 -14.78
N GLY A 125 1.85 1.98 -13.54
CA GLY A 125 2.46 2.58 -12.37
C GLY A 125 3.39 1.59 -11.67
N PHE A 126 2.82 0.45 -11.23
CA PHE A 126 3.51 -0.54 -10.41
C PHE A 126 3.09 -1.96 -10.75
N VAL A 127 3.97 -2.92 -10.48
CA VAL A 127 3.68 -4.36 -10.49
C VAL A 127 3.93 -4.89 -9.08
N LEU A 128 2.97 -5.63 -8.54
CA LEU A 128 3.00 -6.24 -7.23
C LEU A 128 3.30 -7.73 -7.40
N ASP A 129 4.48 -8.18 -6.97
CA ASP A 129 4.91 -9.55 -7.18
C ASP A 129 5.54 -10.09 -5.89
N GLN A 130 4.87 -11.08 -5.29
CA GLN A 130 5.32 -11.80 -4.09
C GLN A 130 5.82 -10.89 -2.93
N GLY A 131 5.08 -9.81 -2.66
CA GLY A 131 5.43 -8.86 -1.58
C GLY A 131 6.50 -7.84 -1.94
N THR A 132 6.95 -7.81 -3.21
CA THR A 132 7.82 -6.78 -3.77
C THR A 132 7.05 -5.89 -4.73
N VAL A 133 7.25 -4.58 -4.62
CA VAL A 133 6.68 -3.57 -5.50
C VAL A 133 7.72 -3.15 -6.52
N PHE A 134 7.40 -3.32 -7.79
CA PHE A 134 8.23 -2.90 -8.91
C PHE A 134 7.63 -1.67 -9.59
N LEU A 135 8.49 -0.80 -10.10
CA LEU A 135 8.09 0.19 -11.10
C LEU A 135 7.59 -0.55 -12.33
N ALA A 136 6.51 -0.02 -12.89
CA ALA A 136 5.96 -0.50 -14.13
C ALA A 136 6.19 0.52 -15.25
N GLU A 137 6.53 0.00 -16.43
CA GLU A 137 6.77 0.83 -17.61
C GLU A 137 5.84 0.46 -18.77
N GLY A 138 5.54 1.48 -19.57
CA GLY A 138 4.69 1.35 -20.75
C GLY A 138 3.21 1.07 -20.45
N PRO A 139 2.41 0.87 -21.51
CA PRO A 139 0.97 0.64 -21.39
C PRO A 139 0.61 -0.74 -20.85
N PHE A 140 1.55 -1.69 -20.84
CA PHE A 140 1.33 -3.06 -20.38
C PHE A 140 1.83 -3.31 -18.95
N ALA A 141 2.35 -2.27 -18.28
CA ALA A 141 2.92 -2.35 -16.95
C ALA A 141 3.99 -3.46 -16.86
N ASN A 142 5.04 -3.35 -17.68
CA ASN A 142 6.18 -4.25 -17.63
C ASN A 142 7.03 -3.95 -16.40
N LYS A 143 7.44 -5.01 -15.69
CA LYS A 143 8.28 -4.94 -14.50
C LYS A 143 9.66 -4.37 -14.85
N SER A 144 10.07 -3.30 -14.17
CA SER A 144 11.44 -2.79 -14.26
C SER A 144 12.16 -2.92 -12.91
N GLU A 145 12.31 -1.84 -12.16
CA GLU A 145 13.07 -1.82 -10.92
C GLU A 145 12.21 -2.10 -9.70
N ALA A 146 12.73 -2.86 -8.74
CA ALA A 146 12.11 -2.98 -7.44
C ALA A 146 12.27 -1.67 -6.66
N VAL A 147 11.26 -1.32 -5.86
CA VAL A 147 11.27 -0.09 -5.04
C VAL A 147 11.04 -0.41 -3.58
N LEU A 148 10.14 -1.35 -3.28
CA LEU A 148 9.77 -1.69 -1.91
C LEU A 148 9.62 -3.20 -1.77
N GLN A 149 9.95 -3.70 -0.60
CA GLN A 149 9.72 -5.09 -0.21
C GLN A 149 9.13 -5.14 1.20
N THR A 150 8.15 -6.01 1.39
CA THR A 150 7.50 -6.17 2.68
C THR A 150 8.02 -7.41 3.39
N GLU A 151 8.49 -7.24 4.63
CA GLU A 151 8.89 -8.33 5.53
C GLU A 151 7.94 -8.39 6.74
N GLY A 152 7.40 -9.59 7.02
CA GLY A 152 6.49 -9.85 8.14
C GLY A 152 5.12 -10.39 7.72
N ARG A 153 4.36 -10.94 8.68
CA ARG A 153 3.02 -11.50 8.45
C ARG A 153 1.96 -10.39 8.62
N SER A 154 1.41 -9.88 7.53
CA SER A 154 0.10 -9.22 7.54
C SER A 154 -0.97 -10.26 7.82
N ILE A 155 -2.00 -9.92 8.60
CA ILE A 155 -3.23 -10.70 8.57
C ILE A 155 -4.13 -10.22 7.45
N ASP A 156 -4.35 -11.17 6.55
CA ASP A 156 -5.54 -11.39 5.75
C ASP A 156 -6.79 -11.47 6.66
N ARG A 157 -7.57 -10.39 6.71
CA ARG A 157 -8.85 -10.38 7.43
C ARG A 157 -10.01 -10.73 6.50
N THR A 158 -9.84 -11.69 5.61
CA THR A 158 -10.97 -12.43 5.00
C THR A 158 -10.51 -13.81 4.58
N TYR A 159 -11.22 -14.86 5.01
CA TYR A 159 -11.03 -16.29 4.69
C TYR A 159 -10.13 -17.11 5.65
N GLY A 160 -10.81 -17.84 6.54
CA GLY A 160 -10.18 -18.76 7.48
C GLY A 160 -9.50 -19.94 6.79
N HIS A 161 -8.17 -19.91 6.70
CA HIS A 161 -7.33 -21.09 6.76
C HIS A 161 -5.92 -20.74 7.29
N PRO A 162 -5.31 -21.59 8.14
CA PRO A 162 -4.04 -21.27 8.76
C PRO A 162 -2.88 -21.64 7.82
N GLY A 163 -2.27 -20.63 7.22
CA GLY A 163 -0.90 -20.71 6.72
C GLY A 163 -0.75 -20.54 5.21
N ARG A 164 -0.25 -19.35 4.83
CA ARG A 164 0.83 -19.09 3.87
C ARG A 164 0.97 -17.58 3.74
N ILE A 165 2.20 -17.08 3.85
CA ILE A 165 2.54 -15.65 3.71
C ILE A 165 2.85 -15.32 2.23
N CYS A 166 2.67 -16.29 1.34
CA CYS A 166 2.98 -16.20 -0.08
C CYS A 166 1.88 -16.80 -0.97
N ASP A 167 0.60 -16.57 -0.63
CA ASP A 167 -0.50 -16.76 -1.59
C ASP A 167 -0.99 -15.37 -2.02
N PRO A 168 -0.97 -15.04 -3.33
CA PRO A 168 -1.38 -13.74 -3.84
C PRO A 168 -2.92 -13.69 -3.89
N VAL A 169 -3.56 -13.50 -2.74
CA VAL A 169 -5.00 -13.21 -2.71
C VAL A 169 -5.16 -11.70 -2.82
N LEU A 170 -5.20 -11.27 -4.07
CA LEU A 170 -5.78 -10.00 -4.46
C LEU A 170 -7.23 -9.93 -3.94
N PRO A 171 -7.79 -8.74 -3.68
CA PRO A 171 -9.19 -8.63 -3.29
C PRO A 171 -10.09 -9.38 -4.28
N PRO A 172 -11.25 -9.91 -3.85
CA PRO A 172 -12.03 -10.93 -4.58
C PRO A 172 -12.53 -10.55 -5.99
N TRP A 173 -12.17 -9.38 -6.52
CA TRP A 173 -12.42 -8.94 -7.89
C TRP A 173 -11.24 -9.16 -8.85
N VAL A 174 -10.21 -9.91 -8.43
CA VAL A 174 -8.89 -9.84 -9.06
C VAL A 174 -8.21 -11.21 -9.35
N VAL A 175 -8.93 -12.31 -9.20
CA VAL A 175 -8.60 -13.61 -9.82
C VAL A 175 -9.86 -14.05 -10.60
N PRO A 176 -9.76 -14.61 -11.83
CA PRO A 176 -10.86 -14.81 -12.79
C PRO A 176 -12.14 -15.45 -12.24
#